data_AF-A0A1Y2DCB2-F1
#
_entry.id   AF-A0A1Y2DCB2-F1
#
_cell.length_a   1.000
_cell.length_b   1.000
_cell.length_c   1.000
_cell.angle_alpha   90.00
_cell.angle_beta   90.00
_cell.angle_gamma   90.00
#
_symmetry.space_group_name_H-M   'P 1'
#
loop_
_entity.id
_entity.type
_entity.pdbx_description
1 polymer ?
#
loop_
_entity_poly.entity_id
_entity_poly.type
_entity_poly.pdbx_seq_one_letter_code
_entity_poly.pdbx_strand_id
1 'polypeptide(L)'
;MVLRTSSLLTKSSSHPPLPFPALSALASRYQKATQSAPPPILSLTGRYLAFLYHLISTLIAAPHCYAVVVVDADYRFDVTRIVVRNSNDNGSTSGASFQNPQSDDGKVKVSSSYPATTQDLKHLYVYRPARSPAAVKAAVSSAAEYMLYAAHGSRDRAWWGTVVINGTGGDVNAIWKGWLEVRREEIAGFGVGMCVEEALKEREKRQATADARGWEAVAAGGRLGVYRWDG
;
A
#
# COMPACT_ATOMS: atom_id res chain seq x y z
N MET A 1 46.51 15.35 -10.85
CA MET A 1 45.10 14.98 -11.12
C MET A 1 44.85 13.64 -10.44
N VAL A 2 44.33 13.64 -9.21
CA VAL A 2 44.11 12.43 -8.40
C VAL A 2 42.64 12.06 -8.51
N LEU A 3 42.34 10.94 -9.16
CA LEU A 3 41.00 10.36 -9.23
C LEU A 3 40.63 9.85 -7.84
N ARG A 4 39.76 10.57 -7.13
CA ARG A 4 39.09 10.05 -5.93
C ARG A 4 38.03 9.06 -6.38
N THR A 5 38.30 7.78 -6.18
CA THR A 5 37.29 6.74 -6.14
C THR A 5 36.33 7.05 -5.00
N SER A 6 35.12 7.51 -5.34
CA SER A 6 34.05 7.70 -4.36
C SER A 6 33.67 6.35 -3.79
N SER A 7 34.16 6.05 -2.58
CA SER A 7 33.75 4.89 -1.82
C SER A 7 32.24 4.98 -1.58
N LEU A 8 31.52 3.93 -1.93
CA LEU A 8 30.12 3.73 -1.61
C LEU A 8 29.94 3.94 -0.10
N LEU A 9 29.38 5.09 0.28
CA LEU A 9 28.93 5.30 1.65
C LEU A 9 27.91 4.20 1.95
N THR A 10 28.29 3.28 2.83
CA THR A 10 27.38 2.37 3.49
C THR A 10 26.39 3.22 4.28
N LYS A 11 25.24 3.51 3.67
CA LYS A 11 24.12 4.22 4.29
C LYS A 11 23.73 3.43 5.54
N SER A 12 23.99 3.97 6.73
CA SER A 12 23.40 3.46 7.97
C SER A 12 21.89 3.58 7.81
N SER A 13 21.23 2.45 7.54
CA SER A 13 19.87 2.38 7.05
C SER A 13 18.85 2.56 8.19
N SER A 14 18.79 3.73 8.81
CA SER A 14 17.61 4.08 9.61
C SER A 14 16.52 4.56 8.65
N HIS A 15 15.86 3.62 7.99
CA HIS A 15 14.61 3.93 7.31
C HIS A 15 13.61 4.44 8.35
N PRO A 16 12.81 5.47 8.05
CA PRO A 16 11.74 5.88 8.95
C PRO A 16 10.82 4.69 9.23
N PRO A 17 10.33 4.54 10.48
CA PRO A 17 9.64 3.34 10.91
C PRO A 17 8.36 3.12 10.08
N LEU A 18 7.98 1.84 9.93
CA LEU A 18 6.65 1.51 9.42
C LEU A 18 5.58 2.09 10.37
N PRO A 19 4.50 2.69 9.84
CA PRO A 19 3.46 3.32 10.66
C PRO A 19 2.62 2.30 11.43
N PHE A 20 2.79 1.00 11.15
CA PHE A 20 2.04 -0.09 11.77
C PHE A 20 2.95 -0.92 12.68
N PRO A 21 2.84 -0.80 14.01
CA PRO A 21 3.70 -1.54 14.95
C PRO A 21 3.68 -3.06 14.75
N ALA A 22 2.50 -3.63 14.48
CA ALA A 22 2.35 -5.07 14.21
C ALA A 22 3.11 -5.50 12.95
N LEU A 23 3.07 -4.69 11.89
CA LEU A 23 3.81 -4.95 10.66
C LEU A 23 5.33 -4.75 10.84
N SER A 24 5.73 -3.73 11.61
CA SER A 24 7.13 -3.50 11.98
C SER A 24 7.71 -4.70 12.73
N ALA A 25 6.93 -5.29 13.64
CA ALA A 25 7.31 -6.50 14.36
C ALA A 25 7.45 -7.71 13.40
N LEU A 26 6.57 -7.84 12.40
CA LEU A 26 6.67 -8.88 11.36
C LEU A 26 7.95 -8.74 10.53
N ALA A 27 8.24 -7.52 10.05
CA ALA A 27 9.45 -7.23 9.29
C ALA A 27 10.71 -7.51 10.12
N SER A 28 10.73 -7.12 11.39
CA SER A 28 11.82 -7.40 12.31
C SER A 28 12.03 -8.90 12.54
N ARG A 29 10.95 -9.68 12.71
CA ARG A 29 11.04 -11.15 12.83
C ARG A 29 11.60 -11.78 11.56
N TYR A 30 11.16 -11.33 10.39
CA TYR A 30 11.66 -11.81 9.11
C TYR A 30 13.15 -11.56 8.95
N GLN A 31 13.61 -10.31 9.18
CA GLN A 31 15.03 -9.94 9.11
C GLN A 31 15.91 -10.78 10.04
N LYS A 32 15.46 -11.01 11.29
CA LYS A 32 16.17 -11.87 12.25
C LYS A 32 16.24 -13.32 11.76
N ALA A 33 15.16 -13.84 11.20
CA ALA A 33 15.07 -15.23 10.75
C ALA A 33 15.91 -15.52 9.49
N THR A 34 16.08 -14.54 8.61
CA THR A 34 16.76 -14.75 7.32
C THR A 34 18.20 -14.27 7.27
N GLN A 35 18.68 -13.57 8.32
CA GLN A 35 20.03 -12.98 8.41
C GLN A 35 20.48 -12.26 7.12
N SER A 36 19.51 -11.76 6.34
CA SER A 36 19.77 -11.31 4.98
C SER A 36 20.44 -9.94 5.01
N ALA A 37 21.51 -9.75 4.22
CA ALA A 37 22.06 -8.43 3.89
C ALA A 37 20.91 -7.54 3.38
N PRO A 38 20.83 -6.26 3.79
CA PRO A 38 19.55 -5.62 4.13
C PRO A 38 18.55 -5.72 2.97
N PRO A 39 17.54 -6.59 3.08
CA PRO A 39 16.48 -6.69 2.09
C PRO A 39 15.61 -5.43 2.13
N PRO A 40 14.77 -5.18 1.10
CA PRO A 40 13.67 -4.23 1.23
C PRO A 40 12.92 -4.48 2.53
N ILE A 41 12.45 -3.41 3.19
CA ILE A 41 11.68 -3.47 4.43
C ILE A 41 10.51 -4.44 4.27
N LEU A 42 9.82 -4.36 3.12
CA LEU A 42 8.74 -5.28 2.74
C LEU A 42 8.94 -5.78 1.31
N SER A 43 8.76 -7.08 1.11
CA SER A 43 8.64 -7.66 -0.23
C SER A 43 7.30 -8.36 -0.34
N LEU A 44 6.42 -7.79 -1.17
CA LEU A 44 5.01 -8.13 -1.28
C LEU A 44 4.78 -9.09 -2.45
N THR A 45 3.85 -10.03 -2.28
CA THR A 45 3.31 -10.87 -3.35
C THR A 45 1.78 -10.97 -3.23
N GLY A 46 1.11 -11.63 -4.18
CA GLY A 46 -0.35 -11.76 -4.21
C GLY A 46 -1.07 -10.48 -4.65
N ARG A 47 -2.19 -10.15 -3.99
CA ARG A 47 -3.06 -8.98 -4.29
C ARG A 47 -2.51 -7.67 -3.67
N TYR A 48 -1.23 -7.40 -3.87
CA TYR A 48 -0.46 -6.37 -3.17
C TYR A 48 -1.00 -4.92 -3.29
N LEU A 49 -1.74 -4.58 -4.35
CA LEU A 49 -2.21 -3.20 -4.57
C LEU A 49 -3.07 -2.67 -3.42
N ALA A 50 -3.94 -3.51 -2.85
CA ALA A 50 -4.77 -3.10 -1.71
C ALA A 50 -3.92 -2.69 -0.51
N PHE A 51 -2.87 -3.47 -0.23
CA PHE A 51 -1.93 -3.14 0.83
C PHE A 51 -1.11 -1.89 0.51
N LEU A 52 -0.71 -1.69 -0.75
CA LEU A 52 0.00 -0.47 -1.15
C LEU A 52 -0.85 0.78 -0.97
N TYR A 53 -2.14 0.73 -1.32
CA TYR A 53 -3.05 1.85 -1.06
C TYR A 53 -3.18 2.14 0.44
N HIS A 54 -3.33 1.10 1.26
CA HIS A 54 -3.39 1.21 2.73
C HIS A 54 -2.13 1.83 3.33
N LEU A 55 -0.96 1.30 2.96
CA LEU A 55 0.33 1.78 3.43
C LEU A 55 0.59 3.22 2.98
N ILE A 56 0.44 3.52 1.70
CA ILE A 56 0.77 4.84 1.14
C ILE A 56 -0.19 5.89 1.69
N SER A 57 -1.49 5.59 1.75
CA SER A 57 -2.49 6.50 2.32
C SER A 57 -2.15 6.85 3.77
N THR A 58 -1.78 5.85 4.57
CA THR A 58 -1.36 6.07 5.96
C THR A 58 -0.10 6.90 6.07
N LEU A 59 0.92 6.64 5.22
CA LEU A 59 2.19 7.36 5.27
C LEU A 59 2.06 8.84 4.93
N ILE A 60 1.25 9.18 3.91
CA ILE A 60 1.13 10.56 3.45
C ILE A 60 0.13 11.38 4.28
N ALA A 61 -0.79 10.74 4.99
CA ALA A 61 -1.76 11.41 5.84
C ALA A 61 -1.17 11.81 7.21
N ALA A 62 -1.85 12.71 7.92
CA ALA A 62 -1.60 12.93 9.33
C ALA A 62 -1.87 11.64 10.15
N PRO A 63 -1.09 11.35 11.20
CA PRO A 63 -0.03 12.18 11.78
C PRO A 63 1.35 11.96 11.14
N HIS A 64 1.49 11.08 10.14
CA HIS A 64 2.78 10.67 9.61
C HIS A 64 3.38 11.69 8.65
N CYS A 65 2.56 12.29 7.79
CA CYS A 65 2.93 13.40 6.91
C CYS A 65 4.25 13.17 6.15
N TYR A 66 4.45 11.99 5.58
CA TYR A 66 5.63 11.69 4.77
C TYR A 66 5.44 12.06 3.30
N ALA A 67 6.55 12.18 2.58
CA ALA A 67 6.60 12.07 1.13
C ALA A 67 6.94 10.64 0.70
N VAL A 68 6.30 10.14 -0.36
CA VAL A 68 6.47 8.76 -0.85
C VAL A 68 6.67 8.76 -2.37
N VAL A 69 7.56 7.89 -2.85
CA VAL A 69 7.75 7.62 -4.28
C VAL A 69 7.18 6.25 -4.63
N VAL A 70 6.49 6.15 -5.76
CA VAL A 70 6.06 4.90 -6.39
C VAL A 70 6.70 4.78 -7.77
N VAL A 71 7.43 3.71 -8.01
CA VAL A 71 7.93 3.33 -9.34
C VAL A 71 7.09 2.16 -9.83
N ASP A 72 6.16 2.44 -10.75
CA ASP A 72 5.18 1.49 -11.28
C ASP A 72 5.49 1.09 -12.72
N ALA A 73 6.23 0.00 -12.90
CA ALA A 73 6.51 -0.56 -14.22
C ALA A 73 5.29 -1.25 -14.84
N ASP A 74 4.28 -1.58 -14.03
CA ASP A 74 3.10 -2.33 -14.47
C ASP A 74 1.96 -1.42 -14.93
N TYR A 75 2.00 -0.13 -14.64
CA TYR A 75 0.94 0.85 -14.94
C TYR A 75 -0.39 0.47 -14.27
N ARG A 76 -0.31 -0.24 -13.13
CA ARG A 76 -1.47 -0.73 -12.39
C ARG A 76 -1.79 0.08 -11.15
N PHE A 77 -0.87 0.94 -10.73
CA PHE A 77 -1.07 1.81 -9.59
C PHE A 77 -1.97 2.98 -9.95
N ASP A 78 -3.11 3.04 -9.28
CA ASP A 78 -4.14 4.06 -9.45
C ASP A 78 -4.16 4.97 -8.23
N VAL A 79 -3.64 6.19 -8.42
CA VAL A 79 -3.51 7.21 -7.36
C VAL A 79 -4.88 7.57 -6.76
N THR A 80 -5.96 7.45 -7.52
CA THR A 80 -7.31 7.82 -7.05
C THR A 80 -7.82 6.93 -5.93
N ARG A 81 -7.21 5.76 -5.73
CA ARG A 81 -7.59 4.77 -4.70
C ARG A 81 -6.98 5.02 -3.33
N ILE A 82 -6.13 6.03 -3.19
CA ILE A 82 -5.40 6.34 -1.96
C ILE A 82 -6.21 7.28 -1.05
N VAL A 83 -7.19 7.99 -1.62
CA VAL A 83 -7.97 9.01 -0.91
C VAL A 83 -9.36 8.48 -0.59
N VAL A 84 -9.88 8.86 0.58
CA VAL A 84 -11.30 8.63 0.91
C VAL A 84 -12.18 9.34 -0.11
N ARG A 85 -13.06 8.57 -0.76
CA ARG A 85 -14.24 9.16 -1.37
C ARG A 85 -15.14 9.63 -0.25
N ASN A 86 -15.13 10.93 0.03
CA ASN A 86 -16.16 11.52 0.87
C ASN A 86 -17.49 11.31 0.15
N SER A 87 -18.39 10.50 0.72
CA SER A 87 -19.75 10.27 0.21
C SER A 87 -20.63 11.54 0.15
N ASN A 88 -20.05 12.71 0.43
CA ASN A 88 -20.72 14.00 0.51
C ASN A 88 -20.36 14.95 -0.65
N ASP A 89 -19.55 14.51 -1.63
CA ASP A 89 -19.30 15.30 -2.85
C ASP A 89 -20.51 15.16 -3.80
N ASN A 90 -21.65 15.72 -3.39
CA ASN A 90 -22.85 15.89 -4.20
C ASN A 90 -22.62 17.03 -5.21
N GLY A 91 -21.75 16.80 -6.18
CA GLY A 91 -21.72 17.52 -7.45
C GLY A 91 -22.76 16.93 -8.41
N SER A 92 -24.05 16.99 -8.04
CA SER A 92 -25.18 16.68 -8.93
C SER A 92 -26.44 17.38 -8.42
N THR A 93 -26.70 18.56 -8.98
CA THR A 93 -27.99 19.25 -8.98
C THR A 93 -29.08 18.35 -9.57
N SER A 94 -29.95 17.78 -8.73
CA SER A 94 -31.33 17.43 -9.10
C SER A 94 -32.14 16.90 -7.90
N GLY A 95 -33.14 17.68 -7.47
CA GLY A 95 -34.44 17.14 -7.03
C GLY A 95 -34.60 16.62 -5.60
N ALA A 96 -34.99 17.52 -4.69
CA ALA A 96 -35.88 17.35 -3.55
C ALA A 96 -36.18 15.95 -2.97
N SER A 97 -35.93 15.77 -1.66
CA SER A 97 -37.01 15.56 -0.69
C SER A 97 -36.59 15.97 0.73
N PHE A 98 -37.48 16.69 1.39
CA PHE A 98 -37.46 16.95 2.83
C PHE A 98 -38.19 15.80 3.54
N GLN A 99 -37.60 15.25 4.61
CA GLN A 99 -38.28 15.04 5.88
C GLN A 99 -37.27 14.84 7.03
N ASN A 100 -37.69 15.32 8.19
CA ASN A 100 -36.90 15.74 9.34
C ASN A 100 -36.92 14.66 10.46
N PRO A 101 -36.57 14.96 11.71
CA PRO A 101 -35.46 14.38 12.47
C PRO A 101 -35.89 13.24 13.41
N GLN A 102 -34.89 12.63 14.07
CA GLN A 102 -34.96 11.90 15.36
C GLN A 102 -34.88 10.37 15.29
N SER A 103 -33.66 9.86 15.52
CA SER A 103 -33.41 8.77 16.47
C SER A 103 -31.92 8.73 16.80
N ASP A 104 -31.64 8.86 18.08
CA ASP A 104 -30.39 8.47 18.76
C ASP A 104 -29.97 7.07 18.29
N ASP A 105 -28.74 6.90 17.81
CA ASP A 105 -28.07 5.60 17.81
C ASP A 105 -26.60 5.73 17.39
N GLY A 106 -25.74 5.05 18.14
CA GLY A 106 -24.28 5.11 18.09
C GLY A 106 -23.74 5.23 16.67
N LYS A 107 -23.16 6.40 16.38
CA LYS A 107 -22.44 6.69 15.14
C LYS A 107 -21.33 5.67 14.98
N VAL A 108 -21.59 4.58 14.25
CA VAL A 108 -20.58 3.65 13.79
C VAL A 108 -19.56 4.51 13.07
N LYS A 109 -18.40 4.65 13.71
CA LYS A 109 -17.26 5.36 13.16
C LYS A 109 -16.89 4.56 11.91
N VAL A 110 -17.34 5.02 10.75
CA VAL A 110 -16.90 4.46 9.46
C VAL A 110 -15.40 4.69 9.45
N SER A 111 -14.68 3.63 9.83
CA SER A 111 -13.23 3.54 9.80
C SER A 111 -12.84 3.84 8.36
N SER A 112 -12.37 5.05 8.09
CA SER A 112 -11.93 5.40 6.75
C SER A 112 -10.75 4.48 6.42
N SER A 113 -10.96 3.51 5.54
CA SER A 113 -9.94 2.51 5.18
C SER A 113 -8.62 3.14 4.69
N TYR A 114 -8.67 4.39 4.24
CA TYR A 114 -7.52 5.13 3.72
C TYR A 114 -7.52 6.58 4.27
N PRO A 115 -6.64 6.98 5.19
CA PRO A 115 -6.74 8.29 5.87
C PRO A 115 -6.35 9.50 5.01
N ALA A 116 -5.73 9.32 3.84
CA ALA A 116 -5.27 10.44 3.01
C ALA A 116 -6.39 11.24 2.38
N THR A 117 -6.15 12.54 2.23
CA THR A 117 -6.99 13.49 1.52
C THR A 117 -6.41 13.82 0.14
N THR A 118 -7.18 14.51 -0.71
CA THR A 118 -6.68 15.00 -2.01
C THR A 118 -5.49 15.96 -1.85
N GLN A 119 -5.40 16.70 -0.73
CA GLN A 119 -4.28 17.61 -0.46
C GLN A 119 -2.98 16.84 -0.18
N ASP A 120 -3.06 15.63 0.37
CA ASP A 120 -1.89 14.80 0.67
C ASP A 120 -1.24 14.24 -0.60
N LEU A 121 -2.00 14.11 -1.69
CA LEU A 121 -1.52 13.57 -2.95
C LEU A 121 -0.36 14.37 -3.57
N LYS A 122 -0.20 15.66 -3.22
CA LYS A 122 0.96 16.47 -3.67
C LYS A 122 2.31 15.95 -3.15
N HIS A 123 2.28 15.04 -2.18
CA HIS A 123 3.44 14.41 -1.56
C HIS A 123 3.69 12.96 -2.03
N LEU A 124 2.92 12.51 -3.02
CA LEU A 124 3.09 11.22 -3.68
C LEU A 124 3.63 11.44 -5.09
N TYR A 125 4.80 10.88 -5.38
CA TYR A 125 5.44 10.98 -6.69
C TYR A 125 5.39 9.63 -7.40
N VAL A 126 4.84 9.58 -8.61
CA VAL A 126 4.67 8.33 -9.36
C VAL A 126 5.49 8.37 -10.65
N TYR A 127 6.40 7.41 -10.79
CA TYR A 127 7.19 7.17 -11.99
C TYR A 127 6.68 5.91 -12.68
N ARG A 128 6.50 5.97 -14.00
CA ARG A 128 6.09 4.82 -14.80
C ARG A 128 7.10 4.53 -15.91
N PRO A 129 8.17 3.78 -15.61
CA PRO A 129 9.20 3.45 -16.60
C PRO A 129 8.74 2.33 -17.54
N ALA A 130 9.54 2.04 -18.57
CA ALA A 130 9.39 0.82 -19.35
C ALA A 130 9.61 -0.44 -18.47
N ARG A 131 9.01 -1.57 -18.86
CA ARG A 131 9.13 -2.86 -18.16
C ARG A 131 10.48 -3.54 -18.41
N SER A 132 11.56 -2.92 -17.96
CA SER A 132 12.90 -3.51 -17.97
C SER A 132 13.63 -3.25 -16.65
N PRO A 133 14.44 -4.19 -16.16
CA PRO A 133 15.20 -4.00 -14.92
C PRO A 133 16.08 -2.74 -14.94
N ALA A 134 16.68 -2.42 -16.09
CA ALA A 134 17.50 -1.23 -16.26
C ALA A 134 16.68 0.06 -16.14
N ALA A 135 15.51 0.13 -16.78
CA ALA A 135 14.63 1.29 -16.71
C ALA A 135 14.05 1.50 -15.30
N VAL A 136 13.68 0.42 -14.61
CA VAL A 136 13.24 0.48 -13.21
C VAL A 136 14.35 0.98 -12.30
N LYS A 137 15.57 0.44 -12.42
CA LYS A 137 16.73 0.88 -11.63
C LYS A 137 17.07 2.36 -11.88
N ALA A 138 17.02 2.79 -13.14
CA ALA A 138 17.20 4.19 -13.51
C ALA A 138 16.13 5.07 -12.87
N ALA A 139 14.85 4.69 -12.96
CA ALA A 139 13.75 5.43 -12.34
C ALA A 139 13.87 5.53 -10.81
N VAL A 140 14.25 4.44 -10.13
CA VAL A 140 14.52 4.47 -8.68
C VAL A 140 15.66 5.44 -8.34
N SER A 141 16.73 5.43 -9.14
CA SER A 141 17.88 6.33 -8.94
C SER A 141 17.51 7.80 -9.18
N SER A 142 16.81 8.09 -10.29
CA SER A 142 16.34 9.44 -10.62
C SER A 142 15.32 9.95 -9.61
N ALA A 143 14.44 9.10 -9.08
CA ALA A 143 13.50 9.51 -8.04
C ALA A 143 14.22 9.84 -6.73
N ALA A 144 15.25 9.07 -6.35
CA ALA A 144 16.07 9.39 -5.19
C ALA A 144 16.82 10.72 -5.36
N GLU A 145 17.40 10.96 -6.54
CA GLU A 145 18.06 12.23 -6.86
C GLU A 145 17.08 13.42 -6.81
N TYR A 146 15.88 13.23 -7.38
CA TYR A 146 14.82 14.24 -7.35
C TYR A 146 14.39 14.58 -5.91
N MET A 147 14.14 13.57 -5.08
CA MET A 147 13.73 13.76 -3.69
C MET A 147 14.82 14.38 -2.81
N LEU A 148 16.10 14.20 -3.15
CA LEU A 148 17.22 14.74 -2.36
C LEU A 148 17.65 16.15 -2.81
N TYR A 149 17.63 16.42 -4.11
CA TYR A 149 18.30 17.60 -4.66
C TYR A 149 17.39 18.52 -5.49
N ALA A 150 16.26 18.04 -6.02
CA ALA A 150 15.41 18.85 -6.86
C ALA A 150 14.49 19.78 -6.06
N ALA A 151 13.88 20.74 -6.75
CA ALA A 151 12.78 21.54 -6.21
C ALA A 151 11.47 20.77 -6.33
N HIS A 152 10.83 20.49 -5.19
CA HIS A 152 9.56 19.79 -5.12
C HIS A 152 8.73 20.25 -3.92
N GLY A 153 7.40 20.09 -4.00
CA GLY A 153 6.44 20.58 -3.00
C GLY A 153 6.38 19.82 -1.67
N SER A 154 7.35 18.96 -1.38
CA SER A 154 7.39 18.12 -0.17
C SER A 154 8.61 18.37 0.71
N ARG A 155 9.24 19.54 0.59
CA ARG A 155 10.45 19.90 1.36
C ARG A 155 10.19 20.07 2.86
N ASP A 156 8.94 20.27 3.23
CA ASP A 156 8.44 20.34 4.60
C ASP A 156 8.19 18.95 5.21
N ARG A 157 8.31 17.88 4.43
CA ARG A 157 8.06 16.49 4.85
C ARG A 157 9.31 15.63 4.70
N ALA A 158 9.51 14.72 5.64
CA ALA A 158 10.53 13.70 5.49
C ALA A 158 10.16 12.76 4.32
N TRP A 159 11.15 12.38 3.52
CA TRP A 159 10.98 11.32 2.53
C TRP A 159 11.02 9.96 3.23
N TRP A 160 9.93 9.21 3.14
CA TRP A 160 9.84 7.89 3.78
C TRP A 160 10.62 6.82 3.02
N GLY A 161 10.44 6.77 1.70
CA GLY A 161 11.08 5.77 0.85
C GLY A 161 10.41 5.62 -0.52
N THR A 162 10.85 4.60 -1.24
CA THR A 162 10.39 4.22 -2.58
C THR A 162 9.71 2.87 -2.56
N VAL A 163 8.50 2.82 -3.13
CA VAL A 163 7.75 1.61 -3.44
C VAL A 163 8.01 1.23 -4.90
N VAL A 164 8.39 -0.01 -5.18
CA VAL A 164 8.63 -0.52 -6.54
C VAL A 164 7.61 -1.60 -6.90
N ILE A 165 6.87 -1.40 -7.98
CA ILE A 165 5.90 -2.38 -8.50
C ILE A 165 6.49 -3.07 -9.73
N ASN A 166 6.53 -4.40 -9.69
CA ASN A 166 7.10 -5.26 -10.71
C ASN A 166 8.58 -4.96 -11.02
N GLY A 167 9.38 -4.90 -9.96
CA GLY A 167 10.82 -4.68 -10.03
C GLY A 167 11.48 -4.87 -8.67
N THR A 168 12.81 -4.80 -8.65
CA THR A 168 13.60 -4.93 -7.41
C THR A 168 14.21 -3.60 -6.99
N GLY A 169 14.64 -3.52 -5.73
CA GLY A 169 15.08 -2.29 -5.09
C GLY A 169 13.96 -1.60 -4.32
N GLY A 170 14.21 -0.35 -3.92
CA GLY A 170 13.33 0.41 -3.04
C GLY A 170 13.26 -0.14 -1.62
N ASP A 171 12.47 0.56 -0.80
CA ASP A 171 12.18 0.22 0.59
C ASP A 171 11.06 -0.81 0.66
N VAL A 172 10.12 -0.76 -0.29
CA VAL A 172 9.06 -1.75 -0.48
C VAL A 172 9.08 -2.19 -1.94
N ASN A 173 8.95 -3.49 -2.20
CA ASN A 173 8.71 -3.95 -3.56
C ASN A 173 7.57 -4.96 -3.65
N ALA A 174 6.91 -4.99 -4.80
CA ALA A 174 5.90 -5.98 -5.17
C ALA A 174 6.45 -6.85 -6.29
N ILE A 175 6.73 -8.11 -5.97
CA ILE A 175 7.37 -9.09 -6.85
C ILE A 175 6.74 -10.48 -6.66
N TRP A 176 6.95 -11.37 -7.63
CA TRP A 176 6.39 -12.73 -7.59
C TRP A 176 6.89 -13.58 -6.42
N LYS A 177 8.06 -13.27 -5.83
CA LYS A 177 8.67 -14.02 -4.71
C LYS A 177 8.79 -13.19 -3.41
N GLY A 178 7.80 -12.36 -3.13
CA GLY A 178 7.73 -11.60 -1.87
C GLY A 178 7.53 -12.49 -0.64
N TRP A 179 8.01 -12.05 0.51
CA TRP A 179 7.84 -12.76 1.78
C TRP A 179 6.53 -12.44 2.49
N LEU A 180 5.86 -11.35 2.10
CA LEU A 180 4.57 -10.93 2.64
C LEU A 180 3.50 -11.09 1.56
N GLU A 181 2.68 -12.13 1.69
CA GLU A 181 1.60 -12.43 0.74
C GLU A 181 0.33 -11.67 1.12
N VAL A 182 -0.18 -10.86 0.20
CA VAL A 182 -1.42 -10.12 0.39
C VAL A 182 -2.58 -10.88 -0.24
N ARG A 183 -3.63 -11.12 0.55
CA ARG A 183 -4.86 -11.79 0.11
C ARG A 183 -6.08 -11.16 0.78
N ARG A 184 -7.26 -11.40 0.22
CA ARG A 184 -8.50 -11.16 0.98
C ARG A 184 -8.57 -12.19 2.10
N GLU A 185 -9.17 -11.81 3.22
CA GLU A 185 -9.51 -12.76 4.28
C GLU A 185 -10.28 -13.94 3.69
N GLU A 186 -9.92 -15.14 4.13
CA GLU A 186 -10.43 -16.38 3.55
C GLU A 186 -11.94 -16.52 3.79
N ILE A 187 -12.67 -16.88 2.74
CA ILE A 187 -14.09 -17.19 2.80
C ILE A 187 -14.20 -18.71 2.74
N ALA A 188 -15.08 -19.29 3.55
CA ALA A 188 -15.40 -20.70 3.45
C ALA A 188 -15.65 -21.08 1.98
N GLY A 189 -15.00 -22.17 1.54
CA GLY A 189 -15.19 -22.71 0.20
C GLY A 189 -16.62 -23.17 -0.07
N PHE A 190 -16.87 -23.63 -1.28
CA PHE A 190 -18.12 -24.31 -1.59
C PHE A 190 -18.23 -25.60 -0.75
N GLY A 191 -19.42 -25.86 -0.19
CA GLY A 191 -19.65 -27.05 0.60
C GLY A 191 -19.47 -28.32 -0.25
N VAL A 192 -18.97 -29.40 0.36
CA VAL A 192 -18.87 -30.70 -0.31
C VAL A 192 -20.27 -31.13 -0.76
N GLY A 193 -20.44 -31.40 -2.06
CA GLY A 193 -21.73 -31.81 -2.65
C GLY A 193 -22.59 -30.68 -3.23
N MET A 194 -22.16 -29.43 -3.17
CA MET A 194 -22.88 -28.30 -3.78
C MET A 194 -22.88 -28.41 -5.31
N CYS A 195 -24.05 -28.30 -5.95
CA CYS A 195 -24.14 -28.29 -7.41
C CYS A 195 -23.81 -26.92 -8.00
N VAL A 196 -23.56 -26.87 -9.33
CA VAL A 196 -23.20 -25.64 -10.04
C VAL A 196 -24.36 -24.63 -10.00
N GLU A 197 -25.60 -25.11 -10.13
CA GLU A 197 -26.80 -24.28 -10.08
C GLU A 197 -26.99 -23.62 -8.70
N GLU A 198 -26.72 -24.36 -7.63
CA GLU A 198 -26.69 -23.83 -6.26
C GLU A 198 -25.57 -22.81 -6.06
N ALA A 199 -24.36 -23.10 -6.56
CA ALA A 199 -23.24 -22.18 -6.49
C ALA A 199 -23.51 -20.86 -7.23
N LEU A 200 -24.22 -20.90 -8.38
CA LEU A 200 -24.62 -19.71 -9.13
C LEU A 200 -25.69 -18.89 -8.38
N LYS A 201 -26.65 -19.53 -7.72
CA LYS A 201 -27.65 -18.83 -6.88
C LYS A 201 -26.99 -18.12 -5.70
N GLU A 202 -25.95 -18.70 -5.12
CA GLU A 202 -25.23 -18.08 -4.01
C GLU A 202 -24.17 -17.04 -4.46
N ARG A 203 -23.86 -16.95 -5.75
CA ARG A 203 -22.75 -16.15 -6.29
C ARG A 203 -22.75 -14.72 -5.78
N GLU A 204 -23.88 -14.03 -5.88
CA GLU A 204 -23.99 -12.61 -5.50
C GLU A 204 -23.79 -12.41 -4.00
N LYS A 205 -24.41 -13.26 -3.17
CA LYS A 205 -24.23 -13.25 -1.71
C LYS A 205 -22.77 -13.54 -1.31
N ARG A 206 -22.12 -14.51 -1.96
CA ARG A 206 -20.72 -14.84 -1.70
C ARG A 206 -19.77 -13.74 -2.17
N GLN A 207 -20.07 -13.10 -3.30
CA GLN A 207 -19.33 -11.94 -3.79
C GLN A 207 -19.46 -10.75 -2.82
N ALA A 208 -20.67 -10.44 -2.36
CA ALA A 208 -20.89 -9.41 -1.35
C ALA A 208 -20.15 -9.73 -0.04
N THR A 209 -20.16 -11.00 0.38
CA THR A 209 -19.36 -11.45 1.54
C THR A 209 -17.86 -11.25 1.29
N ALA A 210 -17.36 -11.55 0.09
CA ALA A 210 -15.96 -11.36 -0.27
C ALA A 210 -15.54 -9.90 -0.26
N ASP A 211 -16.42 -9.03 -0.73
CA ASP A 211 -16.17 -7.60 -0.82
C ASP A 211 -16.21 -6.93 0.57
N ALA A 212 -17.05 -7.43 1.47
CA ALA A 212 -17.17 -6.99 2.86
C ALA A 212 -16.03 -7.45 3.78
N ARG A 213 -15.24 -8.45 3.38
CA ARG A 213 -14.18 -9.04 4.22
C ARG A 213 -12.94 -8.16 4.32
N GLY A 214 -12.18 -8.29 5.40
CA GLY A 214 -10.92 -7.56 5.54
C GLY A 214 -9.85 -8.03 4.54
N TRP A 215 -8.70 -7.38 4.60
CA TRP A 215 -7.49 -7.80 3.93
C TRP A 215 -6.52 -8.41 4.94
N GLU A 216 -5.72 -9.36 4.44
CA GLU A 216 -4.66 -9.98 5.22
C GLU A 216 -3.33 -9.92 4.47
N ALA A 217 -2.25 -9.68 5.22
CA ALA A 217 -0.87 -9.81 4.77
C ALA A 217 -0.21 -10.90 5.61
N VAL A 218 0.07 -12.04 4.98
CA VAL A 218 0.56 -13.27 5.60
C VAL A 218 2.08 -13.35 5.42
N ALA A 219 2.81 -13.37 6.52
CA ALA A 219 4.28 -13.35 6.50
C ALA A 219 4.85 -14.77 6.46
N ALA A 220 5.71 -15.04 5.46
CA ALA A 220 6.44 -16.30 5.25
C ALA A 220 5.53 -17.54 5.30
N GLY A 221 4.40 -17.50 4.60
CA GLY A 221 3.41 -18.59 4.59
C GLY A 221 2.72 -18.80 5.94
N GLY A 222 2.65 -17.76 6.78
CA GLY A 222 1.99 -17.77 8.09
C GLY A 222 2.92 -18.02 9.26
N ARG A 223 4.14 -18.53 9.01
CA ARG A 223 5.11 -18.87 10.07
C ARG A 223 5.50 -17.68 10.96
N LEU A 224 5.46 -16.46 10.42
CA LEU A 224 5.84 -15.26 11.17
C LEU A 224 4.64 -14.46 11.68
N GLY A 225 3.41 -14.83 11.27
CA GLY A 225 2.17 -14.17 11.65
C GLY A 225 1.44 -13.50 10.47
N VAL A 226 0.33 -12.83 10.82
CA VAL A 226 -0.59 -12.18 9.87
C VAL A 226 -0.85 -10.76 10.33
N TYR A 227 -0.87 -9.82 9.39
CA TYR A 227 -1.35 -8.45 9.58
C TYR A 227 -2.70 -8.28 8.89
N ARG A 228 -3.66 -7.62 9.53
CA ARG A 228 -5.02 -7.43 9.02
C ARG A 228 -5.42 -5.97 8.99
N TRP A 229 -6.23 -5.58 8.01
CA TRP A 229 -6.84 -4.25 7.94
C TRP A 229 -8.18 -4.30 7.18
N ASP A 230 -9.02 -3.31 7.44
CA ASP A 230 -10.30 -3.13 6.74
C ASP A 230 -10.08 -2.41 5.40
N GLY A 231 -10.81 -2.84 4.36
CA GLY A 231 -10.59 -2.44 2.97
C GLY A 231 -11.46 -1.31 2.45
#